data_AF-A0AAD6JF19-F1
#
_entry.id   AF-A0AAD6JF19-F1
#
_cell.length_a   1.000
_cell.length_b   1.000
_cell.length_c   1.000
_cell.angle_alpha   90.00
_cell.angle_beta   90.00
_cell.angle_gamma   90.00
#
_symmetry.space_group_name_H-M   'P 1'
#
loop_
_entity.id
_entity.type
_entity.pdbx_description
1 polymer ?
#
loop_
_entity_poly.entity_id
_entity_poly.type
_entity_poly.pdbx_seq_one_letter_code
_entity_poly.pdbx_strand_id
1 'polypeptide(L)'
;MATGQAPGNPIPAMRTNQPVEHPVVVIGPQYLAQYPVELVVSSKLWTLGENDFKVCDINGTNIFQVKSKLLTLHDRRFMKDAAGNSLVNLRQKVYSFSSFEI
;
A
#
# COMPACT_ATOMS: atom_id res chain seq x y z
N MET A 1 -27.85 38.56 16.84
CA MET A 1 -27.05 38.30 15.62
C MET A 1 -25.72 37.69 16.06
N ALA A 2 -25.65 36.37 16.21
CA ALA A 2 -24.44 35.66 16.60
C ALA A 2 -23.95 34.86 15.40
N THR A 3 -22.83 35.27 14.82
CA THR A 3 -22.15 34.55 13.74
C THR A 3 -21.33 33.42 14.36
N GLY A 4 -21.82 32.18 14.25
CA GLY A 4 -21.07 30.99 14.63
C GLY A 4 -19.95 30.73 13.61
N GLN A 5 -18.71 30.87 14.04
CA GLN A 5 -17.54 30.45 13.27
C GLN A 5 -17.46 28.93 13.29
N ALA A 6 -17.57 28.30 12.12
CA ALA A 6 -17.39 26.86 11.99
C ALA A 6 -15.96 26.48 12.47
N PRO A 7 -15.79 25.38 13.24
CA PRO A 7 -14.47 24.94 13.65
C PRO A 7 -13.65 24.62 12.40
N GLY A 8 -12.57 25.38 12.19
CA GLY A 8 -11.66 25.14 11.08
C GLY A 8 -11.06 23.75 11.18
N ASN A 9 -11.04 23.01 10.06
CA ASN A 9 -10.38 21.72 10.00
C ASN A 9 -8.92 21.86 10.47
N PRO A 10 -8.41 20.92 11.29
CA PRO A 10 -7.02 20.95 11.72
C PRO A 10 -6.10 20.85 10.50
N ILE A 11 -5.12 21.76 10.44
CA ILE A 11 -4.08 21.75 9.40
C ILE A 11 -3.19 20.53 9.67
N PRO A 12 -3.01 19.59 8.72
CA PRO A 12 -2.11 18.45 8.89
C PRO A 12 -0.67 18.95 9.08
N ALA A 13 0.07 18.33 10.00
CA ALA A 13 1.48 18.63 10.18
C ALA A 13 2.24 18.34 8.87
N MET A 14 2.74 19.39 8.20
CA MET A 14 3.65 19.24 7.06
C MET A 14 4.93 18.57 7.55
N ARG A 15 5.04 17.25 7.38
CA ARG A 15 6.34 16.59 7.44
C ARG A 15 7.08 16.97 6.16
N THR A 16 8.13 17.77 6.29
CA THR A 16 9.01 18.14 5.19
C THR A 16 9.84 16.93 4.78
N ASN A 17 9.27 16.05 3.96
CA ASN A 17 10.08 15.07 3.24
C ASN A 17 10.99 15.86 2.29
N GLN A 18 12.32 15.72 2.47
CA GLN A 18 13.26 16.36 1.57
C GLN A 18 13.01 15.88 0.13
N PRO A 19 13.04 16.77 -0.88
CA PRO A 19 12.92 16.36 -2.27
C PRO A 19 14.02 15.35 -2.62
N VAL A 20 13.63 14.18 -3.12
CA VAL A 20 14.57 13.20 -3.66
C VAL A 20 15.14 13.78 -4.95
N GLU A 21 16.47 13.95 -5.05
CA GLU A 21 17.12 14.57 -6.23
C GLU A 21 16.79 13.84 -7.54
N HIS A 22 16.50 12.54 -7.46
CA HIS A 22 16.14 11.70 -8.62
C HIS A 22 14.95 10.80 -8.27
N PRO A 23 13.71 11.29 -8.38
CA PRO A 23 12.54 10.48 -8.04
C PRO A 23 12.38 9.35 -9.07
N VAL A 24 12.46 8.10 -8.59
CA VAL A 24 12.21 6.92 -9.43
C VAL A 24 10.75 6.52 -9.31
N VAL A 25 10.04 6.53 -10.43
CA VAL A 25 8.67 6.01 -10.52
C VAL A 25 8.74 4.50 -10.77
N VAL A 26 8.41 3.70 -9.74
CA VAL A 26 8.59 2.23 -9.79
C VAL A 26 7.40 1.51 -10.44
N ILE A 27 6.17 1.94 -10.16
CA ILE A 27 4.94 1.27 -10.66
C ILE A 27 4.31 2.04 -11.82
N GLY A 28 4.05 3.32 -11.62
CA GLY A 28 3.45 4.18 -12.64
C GLY A 28 3.08 5.56 -12.08
N PRO A 29 3.14 6.62 -12.89
CA PRO A 29 2.91 8.00 -12.45
C PRO A 29 1.49 8.23 -11.93
N GLN A 30 0.50 7.45 -12.40
CA GLN A 30 -0.90 7.54 -11.97
C GLN A 30 -1.13 7.13 -10.50
N TYR A 31 -0.15 6.46 -9.87
CA TYR A 31 -0.21 6.06 -8.47
C TYR A 31 0.53 7.04 -7.53
N LEU A 32 0.97 8.18 -8.05
CA LEU A 32 1.59 9.23 -7.25
C LEU A 32 0.52 10.14 -6.65
N ALA A 33 0.51 10.25 -5.32
CA ALA A 33 -0.32 11.22 -4.63
C ALA A 33 0.30 12.63 -4.71
N GLN A 34 -0.55 13.66 -4.77
CA GLN A 34 -0.11 15.06 -4.78
C GLN A 34 0.47 15.51 -3.43
N TYR A 35 0.15 14.78 -2.36
CA TYR A 35 0.59 15.04 -0.99
C TYR A 35 0.91 13.71 -0.30
N PRO A 36 1.67 13.72 0.80
CA PRO A 36 1.93 12.52 1.58
C PRO A 36 0.62 11.87 2.04
N VAL A 37 0.46 10.59 1.73
CA VAL A 37 -0.69 9.78 2.17
C VAL A 37 -0.20 8.79 3.21
N GLU A 38 -0.80 8.85 4.40
CA GLU A 38 -0.57 7.84 5.43
C GLU A 38 -1.47 6.63 5.15
N LEU A 39 -0.86 5.46 5.07
CA LEU A 39 -1.51 4.21 4.72
C LEU A 39 -1.52 3.25 5.91
N VAL A 40 -2.66 2.61 6.13
CA VAL A 40 -2.90 1.65 7.21
C VAL A 40 -3.30 0.31 6.61
N VAL A 41 -2.72 -0.77 7.15
CA VAL A 41 -3.13 -2.13 6.82
C VAL A 41 -4.39 -2.47 7.60
N SER A 42 -5.49 -2.70 6.88
CA SER A 42 -6.77 -3.14 7.42
C SER A 42 -6.93 -4.65 7.22
N SER A 43 -6.82 -5.40 8.32
CA SER A 43 -6.85 -6.87 8.34
C SER A 43 -8.27 -7.46 8.41
N LYS A 44 -9.28 -6.77 7.87
CA LYS A 44 -10.70 -7.09 8.15
C LYS A 44 -11.20 -8.40 7.53
N LEU A 45 -10.34 -9.18 6.87
CA LEU A 45 -10.69 -10.44 6.21
C LEU A 45 -9.71 -11.57 6.60
N TRP A 46 -9.76 -12.01 7.87
CA TRP A 46 -9.19 -13.31 8.25
C TRP A 46 -10.14 -14.42 7.80
N THR A 47 -10.36 -14.56 6.48
CA THR A 47 -11.04 -15.74 5.95
C THR A 47 -10.08 -16.93 6.06
N LEU A 48 -10.56 -18.00 6.69
CA LEU A 48 -9.83 -19.22 7.07
C LEU A 48 -8.83 -19.68 5.98
N GLY A 49 -7.53 -19.43 6.18
CA GLY A 49 -6.44 -19.86 5.28
C GLY A 49 -5.99 -18.83 4.23
N GLU A 50 -6.67 -17.70 4.09
CA GLU A 50 -6.32 -16.59 3.21
C GLU A 50 -5.77 -15.41 4.03
N ASN A 51 -4.56 -14.95 3.71
CA ASN A 51 -4.00 -13.73 4.28
C ASN A 51 -4.26 -12.56 3.32
N ASP A 52 -5.54 -12.28 3.09
CA ASP A 52 -6.02 -11.19 2.25
C ASP A 52 -6.24 -9.95 3.12
N PHE A 53 -5.73 -8.81 2.68
CA PHE A 53 -5.87 -7.57 3.42
C PHE A 53 -6.05 -6.38 2.48
N LYS A 54 -6.58 -5.30 3.05
CA LYS A 54 -6.71 -4.02 2.38
C LYS A 54 -5.70 -3.03 2.95
N VAL A 55 -5.21 -2.13 2.11
CA VAL A 55 -4.42 -0.98 2.50
C VAL A 55 -5.30 0.24 2.26
N CYS A 56 -5.62 0.95 3.33
CA CYS A 56 -6.49 2.12 3.29
C CYS A 56 -5.71 3.37 3.69
N ASP A 57 -6.25 4.55 3.39
CA ASP A 57 -5.81 5.77 4.06
C ASP A 57 -6.38 5.87 5.49
N ILE A 58 -6.01 6.92 6.21
CA ILE A 58 -6.51 7.21 7.57
C ILE A 58 -8.03 7.46 7.62
N ASN A 59 -8.66 7.80 6.49
CA ASN A 59 -10.11 8.00 6.38
C ASN A 59 -10.86 6.69 6.12
N GLY A 60 -10.15 5.58 5.93
CA GLY A 60 -10.70 4.26 5.62
C GLY A 60 -10.97 4.03 4.13
N THR A 61 -10.57 4.96 3.26
CA THR A 61 -10.67 4.79 1.80
C THR A 61 -9.68 3.73 1.35
N ASN A 62 -10.19 2.68 0.69
CA ASN A 62 -9.38 1.59 0.17
C ASN A 62 -8.50 2.08 -0.99
N ILE A 63 -7.19 1.97 -0.84
CA ILE A 63 -6.21 2.34 -1.85
C ILE A 63 -5.73 1.10 -2.61
N PHE A 64 -5.38 0.04 -1.87
CA PHE A 64 -4.92 -1.22 -2.45
C PHE A 64 -5.56 -2.43 -1.79
N GLN A 65 -5.74 -3.49 -2.57
CA GLN A 65 -6.09 -4.80 -2.07
C GLN A 65 -4.95 -5.78 -2.33
N VAL A 66 -4.50 -6.48 -1.29
CA VAL A 66 -3.52 -7.55 -1.40
C VAL A 66 -4.23 -8.88 -1.22
N LYS A 67 -4.11 -9.72 -2.24
CA LYS A 67 -4.66 -11.08 -2.24
C LYS A 67 -3.55 -12.11 -2.27
N SER A 68 -3.68 -13.14 -1.44
CA SER A 68 -2.80 -14.29 -1.41
C SER A 68 -3.40 -15.41 -2.27
N LYS A 69 -2.56 -16.23 -2.91
CA LYS A 69 -3.06 -17.43 -3.62
C LYS A 69 -3.00 -18.64 -2.70
N LEU A 70 -4.17 -19.19 -2.35
CA LEU A 70 -4.30 -20.49 -1.71
C LEU A 70 -3.53 -21.57 -2.48
N LEU A 71 -2.87 -22.47 -1.74
CA LEU A 71 -2.28 -23.70 -2.26
C LEU A 71 -1.10 -23.53 -3.26
N THR A 72 -0.21 -22.56 -3.03
CA THR A 72 1.03 -22.45 -3.81
C THR A 72 2.27 -22.82 -3.00
N LEU A 73 3.22 -23.55 -3.61
CA LEU A 73 4.51 -23.94 -3.01
C LEU A 73 5.38 -22.74 -2.58
N HIS A 74 5.04 -21.54 -3.04
CA HIS A 74 5.73 -20.29 -2.73
C HIS A 74 4.67 -19.28 -2.27
N ASP A 75 4.94 -18.51 -1.20
CA ASP A 75 4.05 -17.40 -0.86
C ASP A 75 3.99 -16.42 -2.04
N ARG A 76 2.80 -16.28 -2.64
CA ARG A 76 2.51 -15.41 -3.79
C ARG A 76 1.39 -14.46 -3.41
N ARG A 77 1.64 -13.17 -3.61
CA ARG A 77 0.68 -12.10 -3.34
C ARG A 77 0.48 -11.22 -4.56
N PHE A 78 -0.76 -10.82 -4.75
CA PHE A 78 -1.21 -9.97 -5.86
C PHE A 78 -1.71 -8.67 -5.26
N MET A 79 -1.05 -7.56 -5.58
CA MET A 79 -1.51 -6.24 -5.17
C MET A 79 -2.33 -5.62 -6.30
N LYS A 80 -3.54 -5.17 -5.95
CA LYS A 80 -4.50 -4.56 -6.87
C LYS A 80 -4.89 -3.16 -6.39
N ASP A 81 -5.29 -2.30 -7.33
CA ASP A 81 -5.83 -0.98 -6.99
C ASP A 81 -7.31 -1.08 -6.61
N ALA A 82 -7.90 0.05 -6.22
CA ALA A 82 -9.31 0.14 -5.89
C ALA A 82 -10.25 -0.24 -7.05
N ALA A 83 -9.79 -0.15 -8.30
CA ALA A 83 -10.54 -0.56 -9.50
C ALA A 83 -10.37 -2.05 -9.84
N GLY A 84 -9.49 -2.76 -9.13
CA GLY A 84 -9.22 -4.19 -9.32
C GLY A 84 -8.14 -4.50 -10.35
N ASN A 85 -7.46 -3.49 -10.91
CA ASN A 85 -6.31 -3.70 -11.80
C ASN A 85 -5.13 -4.25 -10.99
N SER A 86 -4.34 -5.14 -11.57
CA SER A 86 -3.16 -5.71 -10.91
C SER A 86 -1.96 -4.79 -11.08
N LEU A 87 -1.34 -4.36 -9.96
CA LEU A 87 -0.13 -3.54 -9.99
C LEU A 87 1.12 -4.42 -9.98
N VAL A 88 1.22 -5.32 -9.01
CA VAL A 88 2.40 -6.15 -8.81
C VAL A 88 2.06 -7.56 -8.36
N ASN A 89 2.98 -8.46 -8.71
CA ASN A 89 2.98 -9.85 -8.28
C ASN A 89 4.21 -10.06 -7.39
N LEU A 90 4.00 -10.28 -6.10
CA LEU A 90 5.06 -10.58 -5.16
C LEU A 90 5.17 -12.10 -5.01
N ARG A 91 6.40 -12.61 -5.06
CA ARG A 91 6.70 -14.03 -4.82
C ARG A 91 7.86 -14.12 -3.86
N GLN A 92 7.70 -14.87 -2.78
CA GLN A 92 8.80 -15.19 -1.88
C GLN A 92 9.85 -16.04 -2.62
N LYS A 93 11.11 -15.58 -2.59
CA LYS A 93 12.25 -16.37 -3.06
C LYS A 93 12.60 -17.39 -1.98
N VAL A 94 12.39 -18.67 -2.26
CA VAL A 94 12.83 -19.78 -1.40
C VAL A 94 14.13 -20.31 -1.95
N TYR A 95 15.21 -19.92 -1.30
CA TYR A 95 16.60 -20.34 -1.51
C TYR A 95 17.23 -19.94 -2.85
N SER A 96 18.39 -19.29 -2.76
CA SER A 96 19.37 -19.24 -3.85
C SER A 96 20.57 -20.03 -3.35
N PHE A 97 20.83 -21.22 -3.90
CA PHE A 97 22.14 -21.83 -3.69
C PHE A 97 23.14 -20.99 -4.47
N SER A 98 23.88 -20.10 -3.80
CA SER A 98 25.11 -19.57 -4.39
C SER A 98 26.16 -20.67 -4.25
N SER A 99 26.54 -21.29 -5.35
CA SER A 99 27.74 -22.12 -5.38
C SER A 99 28.93 -21.21 -5.04
N PHE A 100 29.51 -21.40 -3.86
CA PHE A 100 30.88 -20.98 -3.59
C PHE A 100 31.78 -22.03 -4.26
N GLU A 101 32.43 -21.67 -5.36
CA GLU A 101 33.58 -22.43 -5.86
C GLU A 101 34.79 -22.13 -4.94
N ILE A 102 35.51 -23.18 -4.55
CA ILE A 102 36.82 -23.14 -3.87
C ILE A 102 37.90 -23.31 -4.93
#